data_AF-A0A822HUT0-F1
#
_entry.id   AF-A0A822HUT0-F1
#
_cell.length_a   1.000
_cell.length_b   1.000
_cell.length_c   1.000
_cell.angle_alpha   90.00
_cell.angle_beta   90.00
_cell.angle_gamma   90.00
#
_symmetry.space_group_name_H-M   'P 1'
#
loop_
_entity.id
_entity.type
_entity.pdbx_description
1 polymer ?
#
loop_
_entity_poly.entity_id
_entity_poly.type
_entity_poly.pdbx_seq_one_letter_code
_entity_poly.pdbx_strand_id
1 'polypeptide(L)'
;MSRVYSLPYFLHLNNSFQGDMFDTVRPLTMTDGRPFEYNLFILISQHFPLLKESYVINHQPQNNKQHSSTLIIFPHLILLNLVQTHMDYAE
;
A
#
# COMPACT_ATOMS: atom_id res chain seq x y z
N MET A 1 18.77 16.79 2.61
CA MET A 1 18.68 16.41 4.04
C MET A 1 17.79 15.18 4.13
N SER A 2 18.40 14.01 4.27
CA SER A 2 17.69 12.73 4.42
C SER A 2 17.07 12.68 5.82
N ARG A 3 15.74 12.76 5.92
CA ARG A 3 15.05 12.39 7.15
C ARG A 3 14.99 10.88 7.20
N VAL A 4 16.01 10.27 7.81
CA VAL A 4 15.96 8.87 8.19
C VAL A 4 14.90 8.77 9.29
N TYR A 5 13.69 8.31 8.93
CA TYR A 5 12.66 7.98 9.91
C TYR A 5 13.06 6.67 10.60
N SER A 6 13.93 6.77 11.59
CA SER A 6 14.25 5.68 12.51
C SER A 6 13.14 5.54 13.57
N LEU A 7 11.96 5.10 13.13
CA LEU A 7 10.89 4.67 14.04
C LEU A 7 10.46 3.24 13.65
N PRO A 8 10.48 2.26 14.56
CA PRO A 8 10.58 0.87 14.14
C PRO A 8 9.26 0.22 13.70
N TYR A 9 8.10 0.87 13.77
CA TYR A 9 6.88 0.06 13.95
C TYR A 9 5.86 0.09 12.83
N PHE A 10 5.33 1.22 12.35
CA PHE A 10 4.29 1.17 11.32
C PHE A 10 4.25 2.50 10.57
N LEU A 11 4.28 2.46 9.23
CA LEU A 11 3.93 3.62 8.43
C LEU A 11 2.43 3.57 8.12
N HIS A 12 1.72 4.65 8.44
CA HIS A 12 0.33 4.83 8.06
C HIS A 12 0.26 5.63 6.75
N LEU A 13 -0.37 5.06 5.74
CA LEU A 13 -0.50 5.64 4.41
C LEU A 13 -1.99 5.78 4.04
N ASN A 14 -2.33 6.87 3.35
CA ASN A 14 -3.67 7.15 2.85
C ASN A 14 -3.61 7.63 1.38
N ASN A 15 -4.75 7.97 0.77
CA ASN A 15 -4.81 8.40 -0.64
C ASN A 15 -4.09 9.72 -0.93
N SER A 16 -3.63 10.45 0.08
CA SER A 16 -2.84 11.67 -0.11
C SER A 16 -1.36 11.37 -0.37
N PHE A 17 -0.97 10.09 -0.44
CA PHE A 17 0.39 9.69 -0.77
C PHE A 17 0.77 10.13 -2.20
N GLN A 18 1.84 10.93 -2.30
CA GLN A 18 2.34 11.48 -3.56
C GLN A 18 3.68 10.88 -4.02
N GLY A 19 4.17 9.88 -3.28
CA GLY A 19 5.49 9.28 -3.53
C GLY A 19 6.61 9.94 -2.71
N ASP A 20 7.48 9.10 -2.17
CA ASP A 20 8.82 9.38 -1.61
C ASP A 20 9.55 8.04 -1.46
N MET A 21 10.87 7.99 -1.30
CA MET A 21 11.59 6.71 -1.23
C MET A 21 11.69 6.20 0.22
N PHE A 22 11.06 5.05 0.49
CA PHE A 22 11.06 4.39 1.80
C PHE A 22 11.81 3.06 1.74
N ASP A 23 13.12 3.15 1.61
CA ASP A 23 14.03 1.99 1.47
C ASP A 23 14.22 1.18 2.75
N THR A 24 13.72 1.65 3.89
CA THR A 24 13.86 0.98 5.19
C THR A 24 12.53 0.44 5.75
N VAL A 25 11.39 0.86 5.19
CA VAL A 25 10.07 0.46 5.68
C VAL A 25 9.77 -0.98 5.29
N ARG A 26 9.32 -1.77 6.26
CA ARG A 26 9.00 -3.20 6.09
C ARG A 26 7.52 -3.49 6.37
N PRO A 27 6.92 -2.99 7.45
CA PRO A 27 5.47 -3.00 7.63
C PRO A 27 4.82 -1.69 7.16
N LEU A 28 3.72 -1.80 6.41
CA LEU A 28 2.89 -0.69 5.95
C LEU A 28 1.43 -0.95 6.34
N THR A 29 0.77 0.08 6.87
CA THR A 29 -0.67 0.09 7.09
C THR A 29 -1.32 1.15 6.22
N MET A 30 -2.27 0.75 5.40
CA MET A 30 -3.06 1.63 4.55
C MET A 30 -4.45 1.78 5.12
N THR A 31 -4.88 3.01 5.38
CA THR A 31 -6.25 3.29 5.80
C THR A 31 -6.72 4.67 5.32
N ASP A 32 -7.96 4.73 4.84
CA ASP A 32 -8.58 5.96 4.37
C ASP A 32 -10.11 5.83 4.38
N GLY A 33 -10.81 6.96 4.40
CA GLY A 33 -12.25 7.02 4.17
C GLY A 33 -12.64 7.00 2.68
N ARG A 34 -11.67 7.12 1.77
CA ARG A 34 -11.86 7.02 0.31
C ARG A 34 -11.30 5.70 -0.24
N PRO A 35 -11.84 5.16 -1.34
CA PRO A 35 -11.30 3.95 -1.98
C PRO A 35 -9.81 4.08 -2.32
N PHE A 36 -9.05 3.00 -2.22
CA PHE A 36 -7.72 2.92 -2.82
C PHE A 36 -7.82 2.37 -4.24
N GLU A 37 -7.41 3.18 -5.20
CA GLU A 37 -7.44 2.79 -6.61
C GLU A 37 -6.11 2.13 -7.03
N TYR A 38 -6.14 1.40 -8.14
CA TYR A 38 -4.99 0.65 -8.68
C TYR A 38 -3.67 1.43 -8.72
N ASN A 39 -3.71 2.71 -9.12
CA ASN A 39 -2.52 3.57 -9.20
C ASN A 39 -1.81 3.75 -7.86
N LEU A 40 -2.53 3.74 -6.74
CA LEU A 40 -1.90 3.85 -5.43
C LEU A 40 -1.02 2.63 -5.15
N PHE A 41 -1.49 1.43 -5.50
CA PHE A 41 -0.72 0.21 -5.31
C PHE A 41 0.54 0.17 -6.18
N ILE A 42 0.49 0.75 -7.40
CA ILE A 42 1.68 0.94 -8.25
C ILE A 42 2.70 1.85 -7.55
N LEU A 43 2.23 2.99 -7.02
CA LEU A 43 3.11 3.90 -6.29
C LEU A 43 3.74 3.18 -5.09
N ILE A 44 2.96 2.42 -4.33
CA ILE A 44 3.48 1.70 -3.18
C ILE A 44 4.54 0.66 -3.61
N SER A 45 4.31 -0.08 -4.69
CA SER A 45 5.30 -1.06 -5.16
C SER A 45 6.62 -0.42 -5.60
N GLN A 46 6.58 0.81 -6.11
CA GLN A 46 7.77 1.56 -6.53
C GLN A 46 8.50 2.21 -5.34
N HIS A 47 7.75 2.72 -4.37
CA HIS A 47 8.27 3.56 -3.29
C HIS A 47 8.66 2.78 -2.02
N PHE A 48 8.19 1.53 -1.88
CA PHE A 48 8.47 0.65 -0.74
C PHE A 48 9.15 -0.65 -1.19
N PRO A 49 10.40 -0.59 -1.67
CA PRO A 49 11.06 -1.75 -2.28
C PRO A 49 11.27 -2.90 -1.29
N LEU A 50 11.45 -2.63 0.00
CA LEU A 50 11.67 -3.66 1.04
C LEU A 50 10.41 -4.03 1.84
N LEU A 51 9.22 -3.69 1.32
CA LEU A 51 7.96 -4.01 1.99
C LEU A 51 7.81 -5.51 2.20
N LYS A 52 7.57 -5.92 3.44
CA LYS A 52 7.35 -7.31 3.85
C LYS A 52 5.92 -7.59 4.28
N GLU A 53 5.27 -6.61 4.88
CA GLU A 53 3.94 -6.75 5.46
C GLU A 53 3.09 -5.55 5.06
N SER A 54 1.92 -5.80 4.47
CA SER A 54 0.96 -4.77 4.11
C SER A 54 -0.38 -5.06 4.77
N TYR A 55 -0.90 -4.10 5.53
CA TYR A 55 -2.19 -4.15 6.18
C TYR A 55 -3.10 -3.12 5.51
N VAL A 56 -4.07 -3.57 4.74
CA VAL A 56 -5.05 -2.71 4.08
C VAL A 56 -6.34 -2.74 4.89
N ILE A 57 -6.85 -1.55 5.23
CA ILE A 57 -8.12 -1.36 5.93
C ILE A 57 -8.91 -0.31 5.15
N ASN A 58 -9.82 -0.75 4.29
CA ASN A 58 -10.67 0.14 3.51
C ASN A 58 -12.03 -0.48 3.22
N HIS A 59 -13.09 0.09 3.79
CA HIS A 59 -14.46 -0.41 3.64
C HIS A 59 -15.14 0.02 2.32
N GLN A 60 -14.55 0.95 1.58
CA GLN A 60 -15.17 1.51 0.38
C GLN A 60 -14.84 0.64 -0.84
N PRO A 61 -15.83 0.31 -1.69
CA PRO A 61 -15.58 -0.38 -2.95
C PRO A 61 -14.67 0.43 -3.86
N GLN A 62 -13.90 -0.24 -4.71
CA GLN A 62 -13.08 0.44 -5.71
C GLN A 62 -13.99 1.02 -6.80
N ASN A 63 -13.81 2.29 -7.16
CA ASN A 63 -14.64 2.90 -8.20
C ASN A 63 -14.13 2.53 -9.60
N ASN A 64 -12.81 2.40 -9.74
CA ASN A 64 -12.17 2.13 -11.02
C ASN A 64 -11.40 0.83 -10.92
N LYS A 65 -12.12 -0.30 -10.78
CA LYS A 65 -11.55 -1.63 -11.04
C LYS A 65 -11.02 -1.66 -12.46
N GLN A 66 -9.77 -1.24 -12.62
CA GLN A 66 -9.07 -1.39 -13.87
C GLN A 66 -8.78 -2.88 -13.99
N HIS A 67 -9.38 -3.53 -14.99
CA HIS A 67 -8.91 -4.82 -15.50
C HIS A 67 -7.55 -4.64 -16.20
N SER A 68 -6.61 -3.97 -15.55
CA SER A 68 -5.24 -3.88 -16.00
C SER A 68 -4.66 -5.27 -15.91
N SER A 69 -4.23 -5.81 -17.04
CA SER A 69 -3.50 -7.08 -17.10
C SER A 69 -2.10 -6.99 -16.48
N THR A 70 -1.70 -5.81 -15.99
CA THR A 70 -0.38 -5.58 -15.41
C THR A 70 -0.39 -5.98 -13.94
N LEU A 71 0.31 -7.07 -13.63
CA LEU A 71 0.53 -7.51 -12.26
C LEU A 71 1.41 -6.51 -11.51
N ILE A 72 0.96 -6.05 -10.35
CA ILE A 72 1.78 -5.27 -9.42
C ILE A 72 2.62 -6.25 -8.61
N ILE A 73 3.94 -6.11 -8.67
CA ILE A 73 4.88 -7.03 -8.02
C ILE A 73 5.46 -6.34 -6.78
N PHE A 74 5.33 -7.00 -5.63
CA PHE A 74 6.04 -6.64 -4.41
C PHE A 74 7.10 -7.73 -4.13
N PRO A 75 8.39 -7.48 -4.43
CA PRO A 75 9.40 -8.53 -4.48
C PRO A 75 9.72 -9.15 -3.11
N HIS A 76 9.43 -8.45 -2.03
CA HIS A 76 9.71 -8.89 -0.66
C HIS A 76 8.47 -9.06 0.21
N LEU A 77 7.27 -8.92 -0.34
CA LEU A 77 6.02 -9.03 0.41
C LEU A 77 5.78 -10.49 0.81
N ILE A 78 5.62 -10.70 2.11
CA ILE A 78 5.38 -12.00 2.74
C ILE A 78 3.94 -12.09 3.23
N LEU A 79 3.40 -10.95 3.71
CA LEU A 79 2.05 -10.86 4.27
C LEU A 79 1.27 -9.72 3.61
N LEU A 80 0.16 -10.06 2.97
CA LEU A 80 -0.91 -9.12 2.62
C LEU A 80 -2.11 -9.41 3.52
N ASN A 81 -2.50 -8.44 4.33
CA ASN A 81 -3.60 -8.56 5.24
C ASN A 81 -4.69 -7.54 4.90
N LEU A 82 -5.82 -8.03 4.38
CA LEU A 82 -6.97 -7.22 3.97
C LEU A 82 -8.04 -7.15 5.09
N VAL A 83 -7.62 -6.88 6.34
CA VAL A 83 -8.55 -6.82 7.48
C VAL A 83 -9.64 -5.80 7.20
N GLN A 84 -10.90 -6.23 7.33
CA GLN A 84 -12.05 -5.33 7.22
C GLN A 84 -12.11 -4.54 5.91
N THR A 85 -11.48 -5.06 4.85
CA THR A 85 -11.44 -4.40 3.55
C THR A 85 -12.57 -4.90 2.66
N HIS A 86 -13.08 -4.03 1.79
CA HIS A 86 -14.08 -4.42 0.80
C HIS A 86 -13.55 -5.58 -0.07
N MET A 87 -14.43 -6.46 -0.53
CA MET A 87 -14.00 -7.66 -1.28
C MET A 87 -13.26 -7.35 -2.58
N ASP A 88 -13.49 -6.16 -3.14
CA ASP A 88 -12.88 -5.67 -4.38
C ASP A 88 -11.36 -5.60 -4.36
N TYR A 89 -10.73 -5.55 -3.18
CA TYR A 89 -9.27 -5.46 -3.05
C TYR A 89 -8.56 -6.82 -3.08
N ALA A 90 -9.30 -7.92 -3.06
CA ALA A 90 -8.77 -9.28 -3.13
C ALA A 90 -8.78 -9.87 -4.56
N GLU A 91 -9.49 -9.22 -5.48
CA GLU A 91 -9.63 -9.60 -6.89
C GLU A 91 -8.53 -8.96 -7.76
#